data_AF-A0A914BP08-F1
#
_entry.id   AF-A0A914BP08-F1
#
_cell.length_a   1.000
_cell.length_b   1.000
_cell.length_c   1.000
_cell.angle_alpha   90.00
_cell.angle_beta   90.00
_cell.angle_gamma   90.00
#
_symmetry.space_group_name_H-M   'P 1'
#
loop_
_entity.id
_entity.type
_entity.pdbx_description
1 polymer ?
#
loop_
_entity_poly.entity_id
_entity_poly.type
_entity_poly.pdbx_seq_one_letter_code
_entity_poly.pdbx_strand_id
1 'polypeptide(L)'
;MATISVSPSSSLMDERVVISVAGLASHCPVTVRSHVTEITKRFQGWAHLIADEDGRVSLDKDPSIGGTYSGVEPMGLFWSLQPCPGQQLGIRFAKKHPDKPVVVILSLHRGHLDETQLATDEPIHVAVAHKWYMRETDVDRIKLTGHDFIRGVVYKPKGPGPFPAVLDMFGTAGGLMEFRAALLASRGYASYALPIFAYEDLSETMLNVDFEYFEEALKWFAAQSYVQPGGIGIVASSMGGSIGLHLAIKYPQLIKATAFVSCPPFMPNVTLNYRGKALPFVWFDTEATTFDDEGVLHPLTGWPAARDIKDKEFIELFL
;
A
#
# COMPACT_ATOMS: atom_id res chain seq x y z
N MET A 1 34.67 -0.73 17.92
CA MET A 1 34.33 -0.07 16.65
C MET A 1 32.84 0.24 16.69
N ALA A 2 32.41 1.42 16.24
CA ALA A 2 30.99 1.75 16.26
C ALA A 2 30.22 0.87 15.25
N THR A 3 29.07 0.35 15.66
CA THR A 3 28.27 -0.58 14.85
C THR A 3 26.80 -0.24 14.98
N ILE A 4 26.07 -0.34 13.87
CA ILE A 4 24.61 -0.30 13.83
C ILE A 4 24.07 -1.72 13.65
N SER A 5 23.00 -2.06 14.36
CA SER A 5 22.31 -3.34 14.28
C SER A 5 20.81 -3.15 14.13
N VAL A 6 20.16 -4.09 13.44
CA VAL A 6 18.70 -4.15 13.28
C VAL A 6 18.21 -5.55 13.63
N SER A 7 17.17 -5.64 14.45
CA SER A 7 16.60 -6.91 14.90
C SER A 7 15.06 -6.88 14.92
N PRO A 8 14.39 -7.86 14.29
CA PRO A 8 14.96 -8.84 13.36
C PRO A 8 15.51 -8.16 12.09
N SER A 9 16.54 -8.74 11.48
CA SER A 9 17.08 -8.27 10.20
C SER A 9 16.20 -8.65 9.00
N SER A 10 15.18 -9.49 9.22
CA SER A 10 14.24 -9.94 8.20
C SER A 10 12.86 -10.10 8.85
N SER A 11 11.87 -9.34 8.38
CA SER A 11 10.51 -9.32 8.96
C SER A 11 9.46 -9.04 7.88
N LEU A 12 8.18 -9.18 8.20
CA LEU A 12 7.13 -8.64 7.34
C LEU A 12 7.17 -7.10 7.32
N MET A 13 6.61 -6.52 6.27
CA MET A 13 6.61 -5.08 6.00
C MET A 13 5.94 -4.28 7.13
N ASP A 14 4.88 -4.84 7.69
CA ASP A 14 4.07 -4.27 8.78
C ASP A 14 4.62 -4.60 10.19
N GLU A 15 5.71 -5.36 10.31
CA GLU A 15 6.32 -5.66 11.60
C GLU A 15 7.32 -4.59 12.02
N ARG A 16 7.43 -4.35 13.33
CA ARG A 16 8.45 -3.46 13.88
C ARG A 16 9.82 -4.14 13.86
N VAL A 17 10.87 -3.34 13.72
CA VAL A 17 12.25 -3.73 14.01
C VAL A 17 12.83 -2.81 15.08
N VAL A 18 13.82 -3.31 15.80
CA VAL A 18 14.62 -2.56 16.79
C VAL A 18 15.93 -2.17 16.13
N ILE A 19 16.26 -0.88 16.17
CA ILE A 19 17.53 -0.35 15.63
C ILE A 19 18.33 0.24 16.78
N SER A 20 19.57 -0.22 16.91
CA SER A 20 20.49 0.25 17.93
C SER A 20 21.88 0.45 17.37
N VAL A 21 22.62 1.37 17.99
CA VAL A 21 24.02 1.67 17.71
C VAL A 21 24.81 1.48 18.99
N ALA A 22 26.01 0.92 18.90
CA ALA A 22 26.91 0.76 20.03
C ALA A 22 28.37 1.02 19.63
N GLY A 23 29.21 1.33 20.62
CA GLY A 23 30.65 1.55 20.41
C GLY A 23 30.99 2.94 19.88
N LEU A 24 30.11 3.92 20.14
CA LEU A 24 30.36 5.34 19.91
C LEU A 24 31.19 5.94 21.07
N ALA A 25 31.68 7.16 20.87
CA ALA A 25 32.14 7.96 22.00
C ALA A 25 30.93 8.50 22.77
N SER A 26 31.08 8.66 24.08
CA SER A 26 30.07 9.25 24.96
C SER A 26 29.58 10.60 24.43
N HIS A 27 28.27 10.83 24.41
CA HIS A 27 27.64 12.08 23.94
C HIS A 27 27.98 12.49 22.50
N CYS A 28 28.43 11.56 21.66
CA CYS A 28 28.82 11.87 20.29
C CYS A 28 27.58 12.05 19.39
N PRO A 29 27.51 13.12 18.58
CA PRO A 29 26.47 13.27 17.57
C PRO A 29 26.67 12.28 16.42
N VAL A 30 25.58 11.65 15.98
CA VAL A 30 25.56 10.69 14.88
C VAL A 30 24.33 10.86 14.02
N THR A 31 24.43 10.43 12.76
CA THR A 31 23.29 10.32 11.85
C THR A 31 23.06 8.86 11.51
N VAL A 32 21.83 8.39 11.69
CA VAL A 32 21.40 7.10 11.16
C VAL A 32 20.53 7.36 9.95
N ARG A 33 20.89 6.77 8.81
CA ARG A 33 20.17 6.92 7.55
C ARG A 33 19.59 5.58 7.11
N SER A 34 18.36 5.60 6.60
CA SER A 34 17.79 4.52 5.80
C SER A 34 17.84 4.89 4.32
N HIS A 35 18.14 3.91 3.48
CA HIS A 35 18.11 4.05 2.04
C HIS A 35 17.41 2.84 1.40
N VAL A 36 16.52 3.11 0.45
CA VAL A 36 15.75 2.09 -0.26
C VAL A 36 15.79 2.40 -1.75
N THR A 37 16.11 1.38 -2.55
CA THR A 37 15.91 1.42 -4.00
C THR A 37 14.86 0.38 -4.38
N GLU A 38 13.76 0.83 -4.98
CA GLU A 38 12.72 -0.04 -5.52
C GLU A 38 12.54 0.25 -7.01
N ILE A 39 12.79 -0.77 -7.84
CA ILE A 39 12.89 -0.66 -9.30
C ILE A 39 14.03 0.31 -9.68
N THR A 40 13.72 1.56 -9.99
CA THR A 40 14.68 2.63 -10.32
C THR A 40 14.54 3.84 -9.39
N LYS A 41 13.55 3.81 -8.48
CA LYS A 41 13.25 4.92 -7.58
C LYS A 41 14.01 4.77 -6.29
N ARG A 42 14.59 5.87 -5.82
CA ARG A 42 15.42 5.90 -4.61
C ARG A 42 14.77 6.76 -3.56
N PHE A 43 14.70 6.24 -2.36
CA PHE A 43 14.14 6.91 -1.19
C PHE A 43 15.13 6.85 -0.04
N GLN A 44 15.09 7.86 0.82
CA GLN A 44 15.93 7.95 2.00
C GLN A 44 15.19 8.59 3.18
N GLY A 45 15.60 8.23 4.38
CA GLY A 45 15.22 8.88 5.63
C GLY A 45 16.44 8.97 6.51
N TRP A 46 16.49 9.93 7.44
CA TRP A 46 17.58 9.99 8.41
C TRP A 46 17.15 10.65 9.71
N ALA A 47 17.87 10.30 10.77
CA ALA A 47 17.68 10.78 12.12
C ALA A 47 19.00 11.29 12.69
N HIS A 48 18.96 12.47 13.30
CA HIS A 48 20.06 13.04 14.07
C HIS A 48 19.91 12.62 15.53
N LEU A 49 20.89 11.89 16.04
CA LEU A 49 20.86 11.28 17.38
C LEU A 49 22.13 11.65 18.14
N ILE A 50 22.11 11.54 19.46
CA ILE A 50 23.27 11.76 20.33
C ILE A 50 23.44 10.51 21.17
N ALA A 51 24.67 9.97 21.22
CA ALA A 51 24.97 8.80 22.02
C ALA A 51 24.79 9.09 23.53
N ASP A 52 24.36 8.08 24.29
CA ASP A 52 24.35 8.14 25.74
C ASP A 52 25.78 8.15 26.34
N GLU A 53 25.85 8.13 27.67
CA GLU A 53 27.12 8.10 28.42
C GLU A 53 27.97 6.86 28.06
N ASP A 54 27.32 5.74 27.73
CA ASP A 54 27.92 4.45 27.37
C ASP A 54 28.27 4.34 25.87
N GLY A 55 28.04 5.40 25.08
CA GLY A 55 28.31 5.39 23.65
C GLY A 55 27.32 4.53 22.86
N ARG A 56 26.03 4.52 23.27
CA ARG A 56 24.93 3.80 22.63
C ARG A 56 23.83 4.73 22.16
N VAL A 57 23.08 4.26 21.17
CA VAL A 57 21.82 4.88 20.71
C VAL A 57 20.80 3.76 20.48
N SER A 58 19.56 3.98 20.86
CA SER A 58 18.40 3.14 20.57
C SER A 58 17.27 4.01 20.02
N LEU A 59 16.83 3.71 18.80
CA LEU A 59 15.72 4.46 18.18
C LEU A 59 14.39 4.29 18.93
N ASP A 60 14.30 3.30 19.83
CA ASP A 60 13.12 3.08 20.67
C ASP A 60 13.04 4.03 21.87
N LYS A 61 14.12 4.74 22.19
CA LYS A 61 14.25 5.54 23.42
C LYS A 61 14.79 6.94 23.16
N ASP A 62 15.75 7.04 22.26
CA ASP A 62 16.47 8.27 22.01
C ASP A 62 15.77 9.09 20.93
N PRO A 63 15.46 10.37 21.19
CA PRO A 63 14.73 11.19 20.24
C PRO A 63 15.64 11.58 19.07
N SER A 64 15.09 11.50 17.86
CA SER A 64 15.67 12.21 16.72
C SER A 64 15.50 13.72 16.95
N ILE A 65 16.60 14.46 16.91
CA ILE A 65 16.59 15.94 17.08
C ILE A 65 16.64 16.68 15.74
N GLY A 66 16.61 15.97 14.62
CA GLY A 66 16.66 16.53 13.28
C GLY A 66 16.68 15.44 12.21
N GLY A 67 16.47 15.84 10.95
CA GLY A 67 16.38 14.95 9.80
C GLY A 67 14.96 14.83 9.25
N THR A 68 14.60 13.66 8.71
CA THR A 68 13.27 13.45 8.09
C THR A 68 12.15 13.26 9.10
N TYR A 69 12.48 13.13 10.39
CA TYR A 69 11.53 13.11 11.51
C TYR A 69 12.21 13.57 12.81
N SER A 70 11.40 13.86 13.83
CA SER A 70 11.87 14.24 15.16
C SER A 70 11.09 13.51 16.26
N GLY A 71 11.67 13.42 17.45
CA GLY A 71 11.09 12.70 18.59
C GLY A 71 11.45 11.21 18.62
N VAL A 72 10.88 10.48 19.58
CA VAL A 72 11.11 9.04 19.78
C VAL A 72 10.17 8.27 18.86
N GLU A 73 10.63 8.03 17.63
CA GLU A 73 9.86 7.35 16.58
C GLU A 73 10.63 6.09 16.12
N PRO A 74 10.34 4.92 16.70
CA PRO A 74 11.11 3.68 16.47
C PRO A 74 11.17 3.25 15.00
N MET A 75 10.10 3.53 14.25
CA MET A 75 9.98 3.24 12.82
C MET A 75 10.10 4.50 11.96
N GLY A 76 10.58 5.61 12.52
CA GLY A 76 10.77 6.90 11.83
C GLY A 76 11.49 6.76 10.51
N LEU A 77 12.64 6.07 10.51
CA LEU A 77 13.43 5.77 9.31
C LEU A 77 12.72 4.97 8.22
N PHE A 78 11.53 4.40 8.47
CA PHE A 78 10.77 3.65 7.48
C PHE A 78 9.60 4.47 6.93
N TRP A 79 8.83 5.14 7.79
CA TRP A 79 7.66 5.89 7.34
C TRP A 79 8.01 7.29 6.81
N SER A 80 9.12 7.89 7.24
CA SER A 80 9.54 9.23 6.82
C SER A 80 10.46 9.22 5.59
N LEU A 81 10.49 8.10 4.86
CA LEU A 81 11.23 8.00 3.60
C LEU A 81 10.73 9.05 2.61
N GLN A 82 11.65 9.86 2.11
CA GLN A 82 11.42 10.84 1.05
C GLN A 82 12.20 10.47 -0.22
N PRO A 83 11.78 10.92 -1.41
CA PRO A 83 12.55 10.78 -2.63
C PRO A 83 13.97 11.34 -2.47
N CYS A 84 14.99 10.63 -2.95
CA CYS A 84 16.35 11.17 -3.01
C CYS A 84 16.43 12.38 -3.96
N PRO A 85 17.41 13.28 -3.77
CA PRO A 85 17.67 14.37 -4.71
C PRO A 85 17.82 13.90 -6.17
N GLY A 86 17.27 14.71 -7.08
CA GLY A 86 17.28 14.44 -8.52
C GLY A 86 16.26 13.39 -9.00
N GLN A 87 15.37 12.90 -8.13
CA GLN A 87 14.19 12.14 -8.55
C GLN A 87 13.12 13.06 -9.15
N GLN A 88 12.27 12.51 -10.01
CA GLN A 88 11.11 13.23 -10.53
C GLN A 88 10.17 13.61 -9.38
N LEU A 89 9.54 14.79 -9.47
CA LEU A 89 8.50 15.20 -8.53
C LEU A 89 7.30 14.25 -8.57
N GLY A 90 6.63 14.08 -7.43
CA GLY A 90 5.43 13.25 -7.32
C GLY A 90 5.65 11.73 -7.41
N ILE A 91 6.89 11.24 -7.35
CA ILE A 91 7.12 9.79 -7.35
C ILE A 91 6.55 9.13 -6.09
N ARG A 92 5.84 8.02 -6.30
CA ARG A 92 5.35 7.16 -5.22
C ARG A 92 6.23 5.93 -5.06
N PHE A 93 6.38 5.49 -3.82
CA PHE A 93 6.88 4.15 -3.49
C PHE A 93 5.86 3.12 -3.98
N ALA A 94 6.28 2.19 -4.84
CA ALA A 94 5.40 1.19 -5.42
C ALA A 94 6.08 -0.17 -5.43
N LYS A 95 5.46 -1.17 -4.79
CA LYS A 95 5.96 -2.54 -4.77
C LYS A 95 5.30 -3.37 -5.85
N LYS A 96 6.06 -3.73 -6.90
CA LYS A 96 5.58 -4.56 -8.02
C LYS A 96 5.73 -6.05 -7.77
N HIS A 97 6.79 -6.45 -7.07
CA HIS A 97 7.15 -7.85 -6.80
C HIS A 97 7.07 -8.12 -5.30
N PRO A 98 5.89 -8.48 -4.76
CA PRO A 98 5.71 -8.69 -3.31
C PRO A 98 6.44 -9.94 -2.79
N ASP A 99 6.84 -10.84 -3.69
CA ASP A 99 7.71 -12.00 -3.48
C ASP A 99 9.17 -11.63 -3.20
N LYS A 100 9.56 -10.37 -3.44
CA LYS A 100 10.90 -9.85 -3.13
C LYS A 100 10.84 -8.89 -1.95
N PRO A 101 11.84 -8.88 -1.06
CA PRO A 101 11.86 -7.94 0.05
C PRO A 101 12.08 -6.53 -0.48
N VAL A 102 11.64 -5.54 0.29
CA VAL A 102 12.21 -4.20 0.28
C VAL A 102 13.50 -4.29 1.09
N VAL A 103 14.63 -3.99 0.43
CA VAL A 103 15.95 -4.00 1.08
C VAL A 103 16.20 -2.59 1.61
N VAL A 104 16.23 -2.45 2.94
CA VAL A 104 16.50 -1.18 3.63
C VAL A 104 17.94 -1.21 4.11
N ILE A 105 18.76 -0.35 3.53
CA ILE A 105 20.16 -0.16 3.93
C ILE A 105 20.16 0.87 5.05
N LEU A 106 20.61 0.47 6.24
CA LEU A 106 20.77 1.33 7.41
C LEU A 106 22.24 1.68 7.57
N SER A 107 22.59 2.96 7.43
CA SER A 107 23.97 3.43 7.51
C SER A 107 24.18 4.38 8.68
N LEU A 108 25.30 4.19 9.38
CA LEU A 108 25.73 5.01 10.51
C LEU A 108 26.80 5.99 10.06
N HIS A 109 26.57 7.28 10.30
CA HIS A 109 27.47 8.37 9.92
C HIS A 109 27.88 9.20 11.14
N ARG A 110 29.05 9.84 11.06
CA ARG A 110 29.57 10.70 12.14
C ARG A 110 28.96 12.09 12.06
N GLY A 111 28.55 12.64 13.20
CA GLY A 111 27.96 13.98 13.26
C GLY A 111 26.51 14.02 12.78
N HIS A 112 25.92 15.22 12.81
CA HIS A 112 24.61 15.49 12.24
C HIS A 112 24.77 16.01 10.83
N LEU A 113 24.50 15.13 9.86
CA LEU A 113 24.69 15.41 8.44
C LEU A 113 23.36 15.77 7.78
N ASP A 114 23.36 16.81 6.95
CA ASP A 114 22.23 17.15 6.11
C ASP A 114 22.16 16.24 4.85
N GLU A 115 21.12 16.44 4.03
CA GLU A 115 20.90 15.66 2.81
C GLU A 115 22.06 15.77 1.80
N THR A 116 22.69 16.95 1.71
CA THR A 116 23.77 17.20 0.76
C THR A 116 25.04 16.47 1.22
N GLN A 117 25.34 16.53 2.51
CA GLN A 117 26.48 15.82 3.11
C GLN A 117 26.31 14.30 3.03
N LEU A 118 25.10 13.79 3.30
CA LEU A 118 24.80 12.35 3.20
C LEU A 118 24.93 11.81 1.76
N ALA A 119 24.92 12.67 0.74
CA ALA A 119 25.08 12.22 -0.64
C ALA A 119 26.52 11.73 -0.94
N THR A 120 27.51 12.21 -0.19
CA THR A 120 28.94 11.92 -0.43
C THR A 120 29.67 11.33 0.78
N ASP A 121 29.06 11.36 1.96
CA ASP A 121 29.68 10.81 3.18
C ASP A 121 29.74 9.27 3.17
N GLU A 122 30.89 8.75 3.61
CA GLU A 122 31.13 7.31 3.74
C GLU A 122 30.71 6.81 5.12
N PRO A 123 29.84 5.78 5.21
CA PRO A 123 29.33 5.32 6.49
C PRO A 123 30.40 4.60 7.32
N ILE A 124 30.32 4.78 8.65
CA ILE A 124 31.15 4.06 9.63
C ILE A 124 30.81 2.57 9.63
N HIS A 125 29.52 2.25 9.51
CA HIS A 125 29.00 0.89 9.51
C HIS A 125 27.66 0.84 8.79
N VAL A 126 27.33 -0.32 8.21
CA VAL A 126 26.07 -0.58 7.52
C VAL A 126 25.41 -1.84 8.07
N ALA A 127 24.10 -1.78 8.27
CA ALA A 127 23.25 -2.94 8.49
C ALA A 127 22.17 -3.01 7.42
N VAL A 128 21.59 -4.19 7.22
CA VAL A 128 20.54 -4.40 6.21
C VAL A 128 19.32 -5.01 6.87
N ALA A 129 18.15 -4.41 6.62
CA ALA A 129 16.85 -4.96 6.98
C ALA A 129 16.08 -5.38 5.73
N HIS A 130 15.56 -6.60 5.72
CA HIS A 130 14.70 -7.13 4.67
C HIS A 130 13.24 -7.08 5.12
N LYS A 131 12.42 -6.26 4.45
CA LYS A 131 10.99 -6.11 4.75
C LYS A 131 10.15 -6.80 3.68
N TRP A 132 9.43 -7.84 4.06
CA TRP A 132 8.71 -8.72 3.13
C TRP A 132 7.21 -8.43 3.11
N TYR A 133 6.58 -8.45 1.93
CA TYR A 133 5.12 -8.50 1.86
C TYR A 133 4.63 -9.95 1.95
N MET A 134 5.36 -10.86 1.31
CA MET A 134 5.19 -12.30 1.48
C MET A 134 6.52 -13.01 1.39
N ARG A 135 6.56 -14.25 1.86
CA ARG A 135 7.64 -15.20 1.58
C ARG A 135 7.04 -16.39 0.85
N GLU A 136 7.72 -16.83 -0.21
CA GLU A 136 7.29 -18.03 -0.96
C GLU A 136 7.28 -19.30 -0.12
N THR A 137 7.96 -19.32 1.02
CA THR A 137 7.91 -20.42 1.99
C THR A 137 6.58 -20.53 2.70
N ASP A 138 5.85 -19.41 2.85
CA ASP A 138 4.71 -19.28 3.76
C ASP A 138 3.41 -19.00 3.01
N VAL A 139 3.49 -18.45 1.80
CA VAL A 139 2.34 -18.02 0.99
C VAL A 139 2.46 -18.57 -0.43
N ASP A 140 1.36 -19.11 -0.94
CA ASP A 140 1.21 -19.45 -2.35
C ASP A 140 0.68 -18.25 -3.14
N ARG A 141 1.34 -17.94 -4.26
CA ARG A 141 0.90 -16.94 -5.25
C ARG A 141 0.33 -17.64 -6.47
N ILE A 142 -0.97 -17.52 -6.69
CA ILE A 142 -1.72 -18.20 -7.75
C ILE A 142 -2.23 -17.16 -8.74
N LYS A 143 -1.52 -16.97 -9.85
CA LYS A 143 -2.00 -16.13 -10.95
C LYS A 143 -3.15 -16.83 -11.66
N LEU A 144 -4.27 -16.13 -11.84
CA LEU A 144 -5.41 -16.66 -12.55
C LEU A 144 -5.18 -16.53 -14.06
N THR A 145 -4.95 -17.66 -14.73
CA THR A 145 -4.71 -17.74 -16.17
C THR A 145 -5.69 -18.70 -16.82
N GLY A 146 -6.20 -18.38 -18.02
CA GLY A 146 -7.11 -19.27 -18.75
C GLY A 146 -8.51 -19.37 -18.16
N HIS A 147 -8.88 -18.46 -17.26
CA HIS A 147 -10.28 -18.26 -16.90
C HIS A 147 -10.95 -17.44 -17.99
N ASP A 148 -12.18 -17.78 -18.37
CA ASP A 148 -12.86 -17.02 -19.42
C ASP A 148 -13.23 -15.59 -18.98
N PHE A 149 -13.41 -15.35 -17.67
CA PHE A 149 -14.02 -14.10 -17.19
C PHE A 149 -13.30 -13.34 -16.09
N ILE A 150 -12.41 -13.97 -15.30
CA ILE A 150 -11.79 -13.32 -14.13
C ILE A 150 -10.27 -13.20 -14.26
N ARG A 151 -9.71 -12.13 -13.66
CA ARG A 151 -8.27 -11.80 -13.74
C ARG A 151 -7.72 -11.45 -12.38
N GLY A 152 -6.41 -11.55 -12.23
CA GLY A 152 -5.70 -11.15 -11.03
C GLY A 152 -4.95 -12.30 -10.39
N VAL A 153 -4.68 -12.16 -9.09
CA VAL A 153 -3.82 -13.09 -8.36
C VAL A 153 -4.45 -13.38 -7.01
N VAL A 154 -4.58 -14.68 -6.70
CA VAL A 154 -4.93 -15.15 -5.37
C VAL A 154 -3.65 -15.44 -4.60
N TYR A 155 -3.57 -14.90 -3.40
CA TYR A 155 -2.59 -15.27 -2.40
C TYR A 155 -3.27 -16.07 -1.31
N LYS A 156 -2.66 -17.14 -0.84
CA LYS A 156 -3.15 -17.87 0.33
C LYS A 156 -2.00 -18.35 1.20
N PRO A 157 -2.20 -18.52 2.51
CA PRO A 157 -1.22 -19.18 3.35
C PRO A 157 -0.98 -20.61 2.84
N LYS A 158 0.23 -21.12 3.04
CA LYS A 158 0.50 -22.55 2.97
C LYS A 158 -0.08 -23.23 4.21
N GLY A 159 -0.48 -24.48 4.04
CA GLY A 159 -1.12 -25.27 5.11
C GLY A 159 -2.50 -25.78 4.72
N PRO A 160 -3.18 -26.48 5.65
CA PRO A 160 -4.39 -27.23 5.34
C PRO A 160 -5.61 -26.36 5.02
N GLY A 161 -5.63 -25.10 5.48
CA GLY A 161 -6.83 -24.26 5.40
C GLY A 161 -8.05 -24.90 6.07
N PRO A 162 -9.28 -24.50 5.70
CA PRO A 162 -9.58 -23.32 4.89
C PRO A 162 -9.25 -22.02 5.64
N PHE A 163 -9.09 -20.93 4.89
CA PHE A 163 -8.68 -19.62 5.42
C PHE A 163 -9.83 -18.60 5.36
N PRO A 164 -9.93 -17.67 6.33
CA PRO A 164 -10.79 -16.50 6.15
C PRO A 164 -10.35 -15.75 4.88
N ALA A 165 -11.31 -15.26 4.10
CA ALA A 165 -11.01 -14.74 2.77
C ALA A 165 -11.33 -13.25 2.61
N VAL A 166 -10.53 -12.56 1.81
CA VAL A 166 -10.66 -11.12 1.52
C VAL A 166 -10.53 -10.87 0.03
N LEU A 167 -11.53 -10.22 -0.57
CA LEU A 167 -11.40 -9.63 -1.91
C LEU A 167 -10.71 -8.27 -1.79
N ASP A 168 -9.61 -8.08 -2.50
CA ASP A 168 -8.73 -6.91 -2.43
C ASP A 168 -8.80 -6.09 -3.73
N MET A 169 -9.20 -4.81 -3.62
CA MET A 169 -9.31 -3.91 -4.78
C MET A 169 -8.68 -2.52 -4.51
N PHE A 170 -7.97 -1.99 -5.51
CA PHE A 170 -7.42 -0.63 -5.47
C PHE A 170 -8.27 0.34 -6.30
N GLY A 171 -7.81 1.58 -6.43
CA GLY A 171 -8.54 2.64 -7.14
C GLY A 171 -8.19 2.77 -8.62
N THR A 172 -8.26 4.01 -9.12
CA THR A 172 -8.15 4.39 -10.53
C THR A 172 -6.73 4.36 -11.12
N ALA A 173 -5.77 3.75 -10.43
CA ALA A 173 -4.39 3.65 -10.95
C ALA A 173 -4.30 2.67 -12.14
N GLY A 174 -5.27 1.76 -12.30
CA GLY A 174 -5.24 0.69 -13.28
C GLY A 174 -4.21 -0.39 -12.95
N GLY A 175 -4.21 -1.46 -13.74
CA GLY A 175 -3.30 -2.58 -13.55
C GLY A 175 -3.63 -3.41 -12.30
N LEU A 176 -2.65 -4.24 -11.90
CA LEU A 176 -2.77 -5.13 -10.75
C LEU A 176 -1.80 -4.70 -9.64
N MET A 177 -2.34 -4.41 -8.46
CA MET A 177 -1.60 -4.08 -7.24
C MET A 177 -1.71 -5.25 -6.27
N GLU A 178 -0.59 -5.92 -5.99
CA GLU A 178 -0.61 -7.22 -5.30
C GLU A 178 -0.15 -7.14 -3.83
N PHE A 179 0.53 -6.06 -3.44
CA PHE A 179 1.27 -6.00 -2.18
C PHE A 179 0.38 -6.12 -0.93
N ARG A 180 -0.85 -5.59 -0.97
CA ARG A 180 -1.77 -5.67 0.18
C ARG A 180 -2.34 -7.08 0.33
N ALA A 181 -2.81 -7.70 -0.76
CA ALA A 181 -3.21 -9.10 -0.77
C ALA A 181 -2.07 -10.02 -0.28
N ALA A 182 -0.86 -9.87 -0.84
CA ALA A 182 0.29 -10.67 -0.41
C ALA A 182 0.57 -10.57 1.10
N LEU A 183 0.46 -9.36 1.67
CA LEU A 183 0.63 -9.14 3.11
C LEU A 183 -0.51 -9.73 3.95
N LEU A 184 -1.76 -9.59 3.49
CA LEU A 184 -2.92 -10.22 4.15
C LEU A 184 -2.77 -11.75 4.19
N ALA A 185 -2.23 -12.37 3.13
CA ALA A 185 -1.95 -13.79 3.12
C ALA A 185 -0.85 -14.19 4.10
N SER A 186 0.19 -13.38 4.26
CA SER A 186 1.19 -13.55 5.33
C SER A 186 0.59 -13.43 6.74
N ARG A 187 -0.61 -12.85 6.86
CA ARG A 187 -1.39 -12.74 8.11
C ARG A 187 -2.53 -13.76 8.23
N GLY A 188 -2.56 -14.78 7.37
CA GLY A 188 -3.47 -15.92 7.50
C GLY A 188 -4.76 -15.83 6.67
N TYR A 189 -4.90 -14.85 5.77
CA TYR A 189 -6.07 -14.72 4.91
C TYR A 189 -5.85 -15.30 3.51
N ALA A 190 -6.82 -16.01 2.95
CA ALA A 190 -6.86 -16.14 1.49
C ALA A 190 -7.27 -14.77 0.92
N SER A 191 -6.46 -14.16 0.07
CA SER A 191 -6.72 -12.83 -0.45
C SER A 191 -6.65 -12.79 -1.96
N TYR A 192 -7.61 -12.16 -2.60
CA TYR A 192 -7.67 -12.06 -4.06
C TYR A 192 -7.45 -10.61 -4.49
N ALA A 193 -6.28 -10.32 -5.04
CA ALA A 193 -6.00 -9.04 -5.70
C ALA A 193 -6.72 -9.01 -7.06
N LEU A 194 -7.81 -8.26 -7.11
CA LEU A 194 -8.69 -8.13 -8.27
C LEU A 194 -8.42 -6.78 -8.97
N PRO A 195 -7.89 -6.78 -10.22
CA PRO A 195 -7.73 -5.56 -11.00
C PRO A 195 -9.09 -5.07 -11.51
N ILE A 196 -9.24 -3.75 -11.70
CA ILE A 196 -10.49 -3.15 -12.19
C ILE A 196 -10.44 -2.95 -13.71
N PHE A 197 -9.32 -2.45 -14.23
CA PHE A 197 -9.10 -2.11 -15.64
C PHE A 197 -7.59 -2.00 -15.91
N ALA A 198 -7.20 -1.81 -17.18
CA ALA A 198 -5.82 -1.68 -17.64
C ALA A 198 -4.92 -2.85 -17.20
N TYR A 199 -5.45 -4.07 -17.23
CA TYR A 199 -4.73 -5.29 -16.90
C TYR A 199 -5.13 -6.42 -17.83
N GLU A 200 -4.14 -6.98 -18.54
CA GLU A 200 -4.34 -8.04 -19.53
C GLU A 200 -5.39 -7.65 -20.59
N ASP A 201 -6.44 -8.43 -20.76
CA ASP A 201 -7.54 -8.23 -21.71
C ASP A 201 -8.74 -7.47 -21.11
N LEU A 202 -8.61 -6.96 -19.88
CA LEU A 202 -9.60 -6.02 -19.34
C LEU A 202 -9.57 -4.70 -20.11
N SER A 203 -10.66 -3.96 -20.02
CA SER A 203 -10.79 -2.62 -20.60
C SER A 203 -9.58 -1.74 -20.27
N GLU A 204 -9.06 -1.01 -21.25
CA GLU A 204 -7.91 -0.12 -21.06
C GLU A 204 -8.23 1.07 -20.14
N THR A 205 -9.51 1.42 -19.99
CA THR A 205 -9.96 2.56 -19.19
C THR A 205 -11.11 2.17 -18.26
N MET A 206 -11.34 2.99 -17.24
CA MET A 206 -12.44 2.79 -16.31
C MET A 206 -13.83 3.16 -16.88
N LEU A 207 -13.90 3.63 -18.14
CA LEU A 207 -15.16 4.09 -18.74
C LEU A 207 -16.08 2.94 -19.18
N ASN A 208 -15.51 1.76 -19.45
CA ASN A 208 -16.23 0.57 -19.90
C ASN A 208 -15.87 -0.60 -18.98
N VAL A 209 -16.36 -0.56 -17.75
CA VAL A 209 -16.16 -1.64 -16.78
C VAL A 209 -17.52 -2.22 -16.43
N ASP A 210 -17.70 -3.51 -16.71
CA ASP A 210 -18.94 -4.23 -16.42
C ASP A 210 -18.92 -4.74 -14.97
N PHE A 211 -20.02 -4.51 -14.25
CA PHE A 211 -20.13 -4.86 -12.84
C PHE A 211 -20.16 -6.38 -12.65
N GLU A 212 -20.72 -7.11 -13.61
CA GLU A 212 -20.78 -8.57 -13.67
C GLU A 212 -19.40 -9.23 -13.46
N TYR A 213 -18.33 -8.61 -13.96
CA TYR A 213 -16.96 -9.06 -13.74
C TYR A 213 -16.63 -9.24 -12.25
N PHE A 214 -17.03 -8.28 -11.42
CA PHE A 214 -16.79 -8.33 -9.98
C PHE A 214 -17.71 -9.34 -9.27
N GLU A 215 -18.93 -9.53 -9.77
CA GLU A 215 -19.86 -10.53 -9.24
C GLU A 215 -19.34 -11.95 -9.46
N GLU A 216 -18.82 -12.21 -10.66
CA GLU A 216 -18.23 -13.49 -11.01
C GLU A 216 -16.95 -13.74 -10.22
N ALA A 217 -16.09 -12.74 -10.09
CA ALA A 217 -14.89 -12.80 -9.24
C ALA A 217 -15.22 -13.14 -7.78
N LEU A 218 -16.23 -12.47 -7.20
CA LEU A 218 -16.72 -12.72 -5.84
C LEU A 218 -17.22 -14.16 -5.69
N LYS A 219 -18.12 -14.61 -6.58
CA LYS A 219 -18.74 -15.94 -6.51
C LYS A 219 -17.70 -17.05 -6.69
N TRP A 220 -16.82 -16.89 -7.69
CA TRP A 220 -15.75 -17.85 -7.93
C TRP A 220 -14.80 -17.95 -6.74
N PHE A 221 -14.41 -16.81 -6.15
CA PHE A 221 -13.48 -16.81 -5.04
C PHE A 221 -14.09 -17.40 -3.77
N ALA A 222 -15.35 -17.08 -3.48
CA ALA A 222 -16.08 -17.65 -2.35
C ALA A 222 -16.30 -19.18 -2.47
N ALA A 223 -16.24 -19.73 -3.69
CA ALA A 223 -16.42 -21.16 -3.95
C ALA A 223 -15.12 -21.99 -3.84
N GLN A 224 -13.97 -21.36 -3.60
CA GLN A 224 -12.69 -22.07 -3.54
C GLN A 224 -12.60 -22.97 -2.30
N SER A 225 -12.05 -24.18 -2.45
CA SER A 225 -11.95 -25.17 -1.37
C SER A 225 -11.08 -24.72 -0.19
N TYR A 226 -10.14 -23.80 -0.42
CA TYR A 226 -9.28 -23.20 0.60
C TYR A 226 -9.90 -21.96 1.27
N VAL A 227 -11.09 -21.54 0.87
CA VAL A 227 -11.82 -20.41 1.48
C VAL A 227 -12.79 -20.94 2.53
N GLN A 228 -12.82 -20.31 3.70
CA GLN A 228 -13.75 -20.68 4.77
C GLN A 228 -15.20 -20.50 4.32
N PRO A 229 -16.06 -21.52 4.53
CA PRO A 229 -17.49 -21.37 4.28
C PRO A 229 -18.07 -20.25 5.14
N GLY A 230 -19.12 -19.61 4.63
CA GLY A 230 -19.82 -18.56 5.36
C GLY A 230 -19.50 -17.14 4.89
N GLY A 231 -18.78 -16.97 3.78
CA GLY A 231 -18.61 -15.69 3.10
C GLY A 231 -17.22 -15.08 3.24
N ILE A 232 -17.00 -13.96 2.56
CA ILE A 232 -15.70 -13.29 2.46
C ILE A 232 -15.79 -11.83 2.93
N GLY A 233 -14.64 -11.25 3.30
CA GLY A 233 -14.49 -9.82 3.50
C GLY A 233 -14.14 -9.08 2.20
N ILE A 234 -14.31 -7.76 2.19
CA ILE A 234 -13.76 -6.89 1.14
C ILE A 234 -12.84 -5.86 1.80
N VAL A 235 -11.63 -5.72 1.29
CA VAL A 235 -10.73 -4.60 1.58
C VAL A 235 -10.54 -3.83 0.29
N ALA A 236 -10.89 -2.55 0.28
CA ALA A 236 -10.76 -1.77 -0.93
C ALA A 236 -10.44 -0.31 -0.69
N SER A 237 -9.77 0.32 -1.65
CA SER A 237 -9.35 1.72 -1.57
C SER A 237 -9.83 2.54 -2.74
N SER A 238 -10.18 3.81 -2.48
CA SER A 238 -10.65 4.74 -3.51
C SER A 238 -11.80 4.12 -4.30
N MET A 239 -11.72 4.11 -5.63
CA MET A 239 -12.78 3.60 -6.49
C MET A 239 -13.10 2.10 -6.32
N GLY A 240 -12.11 1.30 -5.89
CA GLY A 240 -12.37 -0.10 -5.52
C GLY A 240 -13.33 -0.22 -4.35
N GLY A 241 -13.35 0.77 -3.45
CA GLY A 241 -14.32 0.86 -2.35
C GLY A 241 -15.74 1.02 -2.87
N SER A 242 -15.95 1.85 -3.89
CA SER A 242 -17.27 2.07 -4.47
C SER A 242 -17.80 0.79 -5.12
N ILE A 243 -16.97 0.07 -5.88
CA ILE A 243 -17.32 -1.26 -6.42
C ILE A 243 -17.62 -2.26 -5.29
N GLY A 244 -16.76 -2.30 -4.27
CA GLY A 244 -16.94 -3.15 -3.09
C GLY A 244 -18.24 -2.88 -2.34
N LEU A 245 -18.67 -1.62 -2.26
CA LEU A 245 -19.95 -1.24 -1.65
C LEU A 245 -21.12 -1.80 -2.45
N HIS A 246 -21.11 -1.67 -3.78
CA HIS A 246 -22.16 -2.24 -4.64
C HIS A 246 -22.23 -3.77 -4.50
N LEU A 247 -21.07 -4.45 -4.43
CA LEU A 247 -21.03 -5.89 -4.14
C LEU A 247 -21.66 -6.20 -2.79
N ALA A 248 -21.31 -5.46 -1.74
CA ALA A 248 -21.81 -5.69 -0.38
C ALA A 248 -23.33 -5.51 -0.26
N ILE A 249 -23.89 -4.51 -0.95
CA ILE A 249 -25.34 -4.28 -1.00
C ILE A 249 -26.03 -5.44 -1.74
N LYS A 250 -25.45 -5.88 -2.86
CA LYS A 250 -26.07 -6.89 -3.72
C LYS A 250 -25.92 -8.33 -3.24
N TYR A 251 -24.83 -8.63 -2.54
CA TYR A 251 -24.49 -9.97 -2.06
C TYR A 251 -24.26 -10.03 -0.54
N PRO A 252 -25.21 -9.56 0.29
CA PRO A 252 -25.08 -9.53 1.76
C PRO A 252 -24.95 -10.94 2.37
N GLN A 253 -25.43 -11.97 1.66
CA GLN A 253 -25.26 -13.36 2.05
C GLN A 253 -23.83 -13.87 1.89
N LEU A 254 -23.06 -13.33 0.93
CA LEU A 254 -21.66 -13.73 0.66
C LEU A 254 -20.63 -12.79 1.32
N ILE A 255 -20.97 -11.53 1.56
CA ILE A 255 -20.03 -10.55 2.13
C ILE A 255 -20.30 -10.36 3.62
N LYS A 256 -19.28 -10.59 4.45
CA LYS A 256 -19.42 -10.57 5.92
C LYS A 256 -18.81 -9.34 6.59
N ALA A 257 -17.86 -8.70 5.94
CA ALA A 257 -17.23 -7.49 6.44
C ALA A 257 -16.69 -6.67 5.28
N THR A 258 -16.66 -5.36 5.46
CA THR A 258 -16.05 -4.43 4.50
C THR A 258 -15.12 -3.46 5.22
N ALA A 259 -13.98 -3.18 4.60
CA ALA A 259 -13.03 -2.17 5.02
C ALA A 259 -12.70 -1.28 3.81
N PHE A 260 -13.35 -0.12 3.74
CA PHE A 260 -13.21 0.83 2.65
C PHE A 260 -12.34 2.01 3.07
N VAL A 261 -11.25 2.25 2.36
CA VAL A 261 -10.27 3.30 2.66
C VAL A 261 -10.38 4.42 1.62
N SER A 262 -10.75 5.62 2.07
CA SER A 262 -10.90 6.81 1.22
C SER A 262 -11.83 6.57 0.02
N CYS A 263 -12.91 5.81 0.25
CA CYS A 263 -13.92 5.48 -0.75
C CYS A 263 -14.85 6.68 -0.98
N PRO A 264 -15.07 7.12 -2.23
CA PRO A 264 -16.10 8.11 -2.49
C PRO A 264 -17.49 7.44 -2.31
N PRO A 265 -18.46 8.13 -1.70
CA PRO A 265 -19.81 7.59 -1.50
C PRO A 265 -20.64 7.52 -2.79
N PHE A 266 -20.07 7.99 -3.91
CA PHE A 266 -20.65 7.96 -5.25
C PHE A 266 -19.53 7.69 -6.27
N MET A 267 -19.89 7.35 -7.51
CA MET A 267 -18.94 7.20 -8.61
C MET A 267 -18.72 8.57 -9.29
N PRO A 268 -17.54 9.22 -9.17
CA PRO A 268 -17.27 10.48 -9.88
C PRO A 268 -16.78 10.24 -11.31
N ASN A 269 -17.41 10.87 -12.32
CA ASN A 269 -16.99 10.87 -13.74
C ASN A 269 -16.82 9.52 -14.44
N VAL A 270 -17.04 8.41 -13.75
CA VAL A 270 -16.98 7.05 -14.29
C VAL A 270 -18.26 6.32 -13.93
N THR A 271 -18.74 5.49 -14.84
CA THR A 271 -19.89 4.61 -14.60
C THR A 271 -19.44 3.16 -14.69
N LEU A 272 -20.12 2.29 -13.95
CA LEU A 272 -20.06 0.85 -14.18
C LEU A 272 -21.25 0.49 -15.06
N ASN A 273 -21.04 -0.38 -16.02
CA ASN A 273 -22.15 -0.98 -16.75
C ASN A 273 -22.70 -2.15 -15.93
N TYR A 274 -24.02 -2.31 -15.90
CA TYR A 274 -24.66 -3.47 -15.33
C TYR A 274 -25.86 -3.85 -16.20
N ARG A 275 -25.85 -5.09 -16.70
CA ARG A 275 -26.85 -5.66 -17.63
C ARG A 275 -27.07 -4.78 -18.86
N GLY A 276 -25.97 -4.26 -19.42
CA GLY A 276 -25.97 -3.39 -20.60
C GLY A 276 -26.47 -1.97 -20.33
N LYS A 277 -26.62 -1.55 -19.07
CA LYS A 277 -26.99 -0.18 -18.69
C LYS A 277 -25.90 0.45 -17.84
N ALA A 278 -25.55 1.70 -18.13
CA ALA A 278 -24.68 2.48 -17.26
C ALA A 278 -25.38 2.76 -15.91
N LEU A 279 -24.68 2.51 -14.80
CA LEU A 279 -25.13 2.92 -13.48
C LEU A 279 -25.01 4.45 -13.33
N PRO A 280 -25.87 5.08 -12.50
CA PRO A 280 -25.75 6.50 -12.22
C PRO A 280 -24.36 6.87 -11.68
N PHE A 281 -23.85 8.02 -12.12
CA PHE A 281 -22.60 8.59 -11.63
C PHE A 281 -22.77 10.09 -11.39
N VAL A 282 -21.92 10.65 -10.55
CA VAL A 282 -21.88 12.09 -10.31
C VAL A 282 -20.86 12.70 -11.26
N TRP A 283 -21.30 13.64 -12.08
CA TRP A 283 -20.40 14.42 -12.91
C TRP A 283 -19.61 15.41 -12.03
N PHE A 284 -18.31 15.50 -12.29
CA PHE A 284 -17.35 16.35 -11.60
C PHE A 284 -16.54 17.12 -12.64
N ASP A 285 -16.49 18.44 -12.53
CA ASP A 285 -15.79 19.30 -13.47
C ASP A 285 -14.27 19.20 -13.27
N THR A 286 -13.57 18.56 -14.20
CA THR A 286 -12.10 18.46 -14.16
C THR A 286 -11.40 19.75 -14.60
N GLU A 287 -12.07 20.62 -15.37
CA GLU A 287 -11.51 21.91 -15.80
C GLU A 287 -11.49 22.94 -14.65
N ALA A 288 -12.25 22.66 -13.59
CA ALA A 288 -12.25 23.44 -12.35
C ALA A 288 -11.13 23.02 -11.38
N THR A 289 -9.98 22.54 -11.86
CA THR A 289 -8.83 22.17 -11.01
C THR A 289 -7.51 22.68 -11.58
N THR A 290 -6.58 23.08 -10.71
CA THR A 290 -5.20 23.45 -11.08
C THR A 290 -4.19 22.69 -10.24
N PHE A 291 -3.01 22.41 -10.78
CA PHE A 291 -1.89 21.93 -9.99
C PHE A 291 -1.06 23.12 -9.49
N ASP A 292 -0.57 23.06 -8.26
CA ASP A 292 0.47 23.98 -7.79
C ASP A 292 1.87 23.52 -8.21
N ASP A 293 2.89 24.32 -7.89
CA ASP A 293 4.28 24.05 -8.20
C ASP A 293 4.84 22.78 -7.50
N GLU A 294 4.14 22.28 -6.47
CA GLU A 294 4.47 21.04 -5.76
C GLU A 294 3.74 19.81 -6.36
N GLY A 295 2.89 20.01 -7.36
CA GLY A 295 2.11 18.96 -8.01
C GLY A 295 0.87 18.54 -7.22
N VAL A 296 0.38 19.37 -6.30
CA VAL A 296 -0.87 19.17 -5.57
C VAL A 296 -2.04 19.71 -6.40
N LEU A 297 -3.12 18.92 -6.51
CA LEU A 297 -4.34 19.31 -7.21
C LEU A 297 -5.23 20.18 -6.31
N HIS A 298 -5.52 21.40 -6.74
CA HIS A 298 -6.39 22.37 -6.09
C HIS A 298 -7.69 22.56 -6.89
N PRO A 299 -8.87 22.47 -6.26
CA PRO A 299 -10.11 22.86 -6.92
C PRO A 299 -10.19 24.39 -7.05
N LEU A 300 -10.41 24.89 -8.27
CA LEU A 300 -10.53 26.32 -8.61
C LEU A 300 -11.77 26.98 -8.03
N THR A 301 -12.80 26.19 -7.74
CA THR A 301 -14.01 26.63 -7.03
C THR A 301 -14.25 25.62 -5.92
N GLY A 302 -14.59 26.08 -4.70
CA GLY A 302 -14.88 25.18 -3.58
C GLY A 302 -15.80 24.04 -4.03
N TRP A 303 -15.46 22.80 -3.64
CA TRP A 303 -16.04 21.54 -4.14
C TRP A 303 -17.40 21.75 -4.82
N PRO A 304 -17.50 21.66 -6.16
CA PRO A 304 -18.74 21.95 -6.85
C PRO A 304 -19.83 21.03 -6.27
N ALA A 305 -20.88 21.66 -5.76
CA ALA A 305 -22.00 21.02 -5.10
C ALA A 305 -22.41 19.77 -5.88
N ALA A 306 -22.25 18.59 -5.26
CA ALA A 306 -22.81 17.35 -5.75
C ALA A 306 -24.28 17.63 -6.11
N ARG A 307 -24.61 17.63 -7.41
CA ARG A 307 -25.98 17.84 -7.84
C ARG A 307 -26.76 16.60 -7.38
N ASP A 308 -27.64 16.84 -6.42
CA ASP A 308 -28.53 15.91 -5.73
C ASP A 308 -29.09 14.84 -6.70
N ILE A 309 -28.67 13.58 -6.54
CA ILE A 309 -29.27 12.45 -7.24
C ILE A 309 -30.59 12.15 -6.52
N LYS A 310 -31.68 12.73 -7.01
CA LYS A 310 -33.05 12.40 -6.58
C LYS A 310 -33.61 11.15 -7.28
N ASP A 311 -32.80 10.13 -7.55
CA ASP A 311 -33.29 8.89 -8.17
C ASP A 311 -33.50 7.78 -7.15
N LYS A 312 -34.74 7.69 -6.66
CA LYS A 312 -35.28 6.52 -5.94
C LYS A 312 -35.07 5.21 -6.71
N GLU A 313 -35.01 5.25 -8.04
CA GLU A 313 -34.80 4.08 -8.91
C GLU A 313 -33.49 3.33 -8.62
N PHE A 314 -32.46 4.02 -8.11
CA PHE A 314 -31.18 3.39 -7.80
C PHE A 314 -31.26 2.44 -6.60
N ILE A 315 -32.02 2.79 -5.56
CA ILE A 315 -32.19 1.91 -4.39
C ILE A 315 -32.96 0.65 -4.79
N GLU A 316 -33.93 0.76 -5.69
CA GLU A 316 -34.75 -0.36 -6.16
C GLU A 316 -33.99 -1.34 -7.09
N LEU A 317 -32.87 -0.93 -7.70
CA LEU A 317 -32.04 -1.80 -8.54
C LEU A 317 -31.18 -2.80 -7.74
N PHE A 318 -31.00 -2.54 -6.44
CA PHE A 318 -30.13 -3.31 -5.54
C PHE A 318 -30.86 -3.94 -4.34
N LEU A 319 -32.14 -3.63 -4.12
CA LEU A 319 -33.06 -4.35 -3.23
C LEU A 319 -33.78 -5.49 -3.97
#